data_AF-X1CVM8-F1
#
_entry.id   AF-X1CVM8-F1
#
_cell.length_a   1.000
_cell.length_b   1.000
_cell.length_c   1.000
_cell.angle_alpha   90.00
_cell.angle_beta   90.00
_cell.angle_gamma   90.00
#
_symmetry.space_group_name_H-M   'P 1'
#
loop_
_entity.id
_entity.type
_entity.pdbx_description
1 polymer ?
#
loop_
_entity_poly.entity_id
_entity_poly.type
_entity_poly.pdbx_seq_one_letter_code
_entity_poly.pdbx_strand_id
1 'polypeptide(L)'
;MTVLATYGGKTVELRRQMIGLLFLSLGVLLLLTGLYWANIAAEETVEGLAADRPLLYSGLALAAMGFVVGVIGFFMLLLEYFRQTRDEKTEAWARQMAKWSECPECGHKNPPGFKYCGGCAVEL
;
A
#
# COMPACT_ATOMS: atom_id res chain seq x y z
N MET A 1 -9.73 1.02 19.87
CA MET A 1 -10.40 -0.10 19.18
C MET A 1 -9.80 -0.23 17.79
N THR A 2 -8.88 -1.15 17.60
CA THR A 2 -8.28 -1.50 16.31
C THR A 2 -9.23 -2.48 15.60
N VAL A 3 -9.77 -2.07 14.45
CA VAL A 3 -10.57 -2.97 13.61
C VAL A 3 -9.59 -3.75 12.73
N LEU A 4 -9.54 -5.07 12.91
CA LEU A 4 -8.77 -5.97 12.06
C LEU A 4 -9.73 -6.51 11.01
N ALA A 5 -9.45 -6.27 9.72
CA ALA A 5 -10.13 -7.00 8.66
C ALA A 5 -9.19 -8.08 8.13
N THR A 6 -9.74 -9.28 7.92
CA THR A 6 -9.04 -10.40 7.32
C THR A 6 -9.28 -10.38 5.82
N TYR A 7 -8.25 -10.04 5.04
CA TYR A 7 -8.27 -10.17 3.58
C TYR A 7 -7.22 -11.22 3.19
N GLY A 8 -7.64 -12.30 2.54
CA GLY A 8 -6.72 -13.38 2.13
C GLY A 8 -5.99 -14.08 3.27
N GLY A 9 -6.57 -14.14 4.48
CA GLY A 9 -5.98 -14.83 5.63
C GLY A 9 -4.93 -14.02 6.42
N LYS A 10 -4.67 -12.76 6.06
CA LYS A 10 -3.81 -11.85 6.84
C LYS A 10 -4.68 -10.82 7.57
N THR A 11 -4.44 -10.65 8.87
CA THR A 11 -5.04 -9.57 9.68
C THR A 11 -4.31 -8.27 9.38
N VAL A 12 -4.97 -7.34 8.70
CA VAL A 12 -4.39 -6.03 8.38
C VAL A 12 -5.01 -4.99 9.32
N GLU A 13 -4.19 -4.11 9.89
CA GLU A 13 -4.72 -2.94 10.62
C GLU A 13 -5.49 -2.05 9.65
N LEU A 14 -6.83 -2.15 9.71
CA LEU A 14 -7.74 -1.51 8.76
C LEU A 14 -7.57 0.02 8.75
N ARG A 15 -7.24 0.59 9.92
CA ARG A 15 -7.08 2.04 10.14
C ARG A 15 -5.99 2.66 9.25
N ARG A 16 -4.93 1.90 8.94
CA ARG A 16 -3.76 2.43 8.22
C ARG A 16 -3.94 2.42 6.70
N GLN A 17 -4.64 1.41 6.18
CA GLN A 17 -4.96 1.32 4.75
C GLN A 17 -6.10 2.23 4.31
N MET A 18 -6.97 2.64 5.25
CA MET A 18 -8.07 3.55 4.95
C MET A 18 -7.61 4.89 4.35
N ILE A 19 -6.47 5.45 4.78
CA ILE A 19 -6.01 6.75 4.27
C ILE A 19 -5.71 6.67 2.77
N GLY A 20 -4.85 5.73 2.36
CA GLY A 20 -4.52 5.57 0.94
C GLY A 20 -5.76 5.28 0.08
N LEU A 21 -6.68 4.46 0.59
CA LEU A 21 -7.94 4.15 -0.09
C LEU A 21 -8.86 5.37 -0.21
N LEU A 22 -8.93 6.23 0.82
CA LEU A 22 -9.72 7.46 0.81
C LEU A 22 -9.18 8.48 -0.19
N PHE A 23 -7.86 8.66 -0.25
CA PHE A 23 -7.26 9.55 -1.25
C PHE A 23 -7.46 9.02 -2.67
N LEU A 24 -7.34 7.70 -2.86
CA LEU A 24 -7.60 7.07 -4.15
C LEU A 24 -9.06 7.28 -4.59
N SER A 25 -10.02 7.01 -3.71
CA SER A 25 -11.45 7.15 -4.03
C SER A 25 -11.87 8.60 -4.26
N LEU A 26 -11.38 9.53 -3.45
CA LEU A 26 -11.60 10.97 -3.64
C LEU A 26 -11.00 11.46 -4.96
N GLY A 27 -9.79 11.01 -5.30
CA GLY A 27 -9.14 11.33 -6.56
C GLY A 27 -9.94 10.86 -7.76
N VAL A 28 -10.41 9.60 -7.75
CA VAL A 28 -11.27 9.05 -8.80
C VAL A 28 -12.58 9.83 -8.93
N LEU A 29 -13.22 10.18 -7.81
CA LEU A 29 -14.46 10.95 -7.82
C LEU A 29 -14.28 12.32 -8.46
N LEU A 30 -13.22 13.05 -8.08
CA LEU A 30 -12.90 14.36 -8.66
C LEU A 30 -12.53 14.26 -10.14
N LEU A 31 -11.79 13.21 -10.53
CA LEU A 31 -11.41 12.94 -11.92
C LEU A 31 -12.67 12.77 -12.79
N LEU A 32 -13.57 11.86 -12.39
CA LEU A 32 -14.79 11.56 -13.12
C LEU A 32 -15.72 12.77 -13.18
N THR A 33 -15.84 13.50 -12.06
CA THR A 33 -16.66 14.71 -12.01
C THR A 33 -16.10 15.79 -12.94
N GLY A 34 -14.79 16.02 -12.95
CA GLY A 34 -14.15 16.98 -13.84
C GLY A 34 -14.30 16.62 -15.32
N LEU A 35 -14.10 15.34 -15.67
CA LEU A 35 -14.30 14.84 -17.02
C LEU A 35 -15.76 14.94 -17.48
N TYR A 36 -16.72 14.69 -16.59
CA TYR A 36 -18.14 14.85 -16.87
C TYR A 36 -18.48 16.29 -17.28
N TRP A 37 -18.06 17.28 -16.49
CA TRP A 37 -18.29 18.69 -16.80
C TRP A 37 -17.55 19.13 -18.08
N ALA A 38 -16.33 18.66 -18.30
CA ALA A 38 -15.60 18.93 -19.53
C ALA A 38 -16.31 18.35 -20.77
N ASN A 39 -16.92 17.16 -20.63
CA ASN A 39 -17.69 16.54 -21.71
C ASN A 39 -18.95 17.33 -22.05
N ILE A 40 -19.72 17.77 -21.04
CA ILE A 40 -20.90 18.64 -21.25
C ILE A 40 -20.50 19.92 -22.00
N ALA A 41 -19.45 20.60 -21.53
CA ALA A 41 -18.97 21.82 -22.16
C ALA A 41 -18.49 21.60 -23.61
N ALA A 42 -17.97 20.40 -23.91
CA ALA A 42 -17.56 20.03 -25.27
C ALA A 42 -18.77 19.78 -26.18
N GLU A 43 -19.81 19.09 -25.70
CA GLU A 43 -21.04 18.82 -26.47
C GLU A 43 -21.74 20.11 -26.91
N GLU A 44 -21.79 21.13 -26.05
CA GLU A 44 -22.36 22.45 -26.38
C GLU A 44 -21.64 23.14 -27.55
N THR A 45 -20.35 22.84 -27.77
CA THR A 45 -19.59 23.41 -28.90
C THR A 45 -19.98 22.84 -30.25
N VAL A 46 -20.47 21.59 -30.27
CA VAL A 46 -20.79 20.86 -31.51
C VAL A 46 -22.15 21.29 -32.04
N GLU A 47 -23.05 21.71 -31.16
CA GLU A 47 -24.39 22.21 -31.50
C GLU A 47 -24.40 23.67 -32.00
N GLY A 48 -23.23 24.31 -32.13
CA GLY A 48 -23.10 25.67 -32.63
C GLY A 48 -23.37 26.76 -31.58
N LEU A 49 -23.53 26.39 -30.30
CA LEU A 49 -23.41 27.33 -29.19
C LEU A 49 -21.94 27.74 -29.01
N ALA A 50 -21.69 29.01 -28.74
CA ALA A 50 -20.33 29.47 -28.44
C ALA A 50 -19.82 28.71 -27.20
N ALA A 51 -18.72 27.98 -27.38
CA ALA A 51 -18.11 27.18 -26.32
C ALA A 51 -18.00 27.97 -25.01
N ASP A 52 -18.61 27.48 -23.94
CA ASP A 52 -18.42 28.04 -22.60
C ASP A 52 -17.02 27.62 -22.08
N ARG A 53 -16.00 28.28 -22.63
CA ARG A 53 -14.58 28.07 -22.30
C ARG A 53 -14.31 27.99 -20.79
N PRO A 54 -14.87 28.84 -19.91
CA PRO A 54 -14.63 28.70 -18.47
C PRO A 54 -15.17 27.39 -17.90
N LEU A 55 -16.29 26.87 -18.39
CA LEU A 55 -16.81 25.57 -17.95
C LEU A 55 -15.90 24.41 -18.38
N LEU A 56 -15.40 24.46 -19.62
CA LEU A 56 -14.43 23.47 -20.12
C LEU A 56 -13.12 23.49 -19.31
N TYR A 57 -12.54 24.67 -19.07
CA TYR A 57 -11.29 24.79 -18.31
C TYR A 57 -11.44 24.39 -16.84
N SER A 58 -12.56 24.73 -16.20
CA SER A 58 -12.82 24.34 -14.82
C SER A 58 -13.03 22.83 -14.66
N GLY A 59 -13.72 22.18 -15.61
CA GLY A 59 -13.85 20.72 -15.67
C GLY A 59 -12.49 20.02 -15.82
N LEU A 60 -11.66 20.47 -16.76
CA LEU A 60 -10.30 19.96 -16.95
C LEU A 60 -9.41 20.18 -15.72
N ALA A 61 -9.51 21.34 -15.08
CA ALA A 61 -8.76 21.63 -13.86
C ALA A 61 -9.16 20.70 -12.70
N LEU A 62 -10.46 20.45 -12.52
CA LEU A 62 -10.96 19.53 -11.51
C LEU A 62 -10.50 18.08 -11.79
N ALA A 63 -10.51 17.68 -13.06
CA ALA A 63 -10.02 16.37 -13.48
C ALA A 63 -8.52 16.21 -13.17
N ALA A 64 -7.71 17.22 -13.48
CA ALA A 64 -6.29 17.23 -13.18
C ALA A 64 -6.01 17.14 -11.67
N MET A 65 -6.77 17.86 -10.83
CA MET A 65 -6.68 17.75 -9.38
C MET A 65 -7.03 16.33 -8.90
N GLY A 66 -8.12 15.75 -9.42
CA GLY A 66 -8.51 14.38 -9.12
C GLY A 66 -7.43 13.35 -9.46
N PHE A 67 -6.77 13.52 -10.62
CA PHE A 67 -5.64 12.68 -11.00
C PHE A 67 -4.49 12.76 -10.00
N VAL A 68 -4.06 13.97 -9.62
CA VAL A 68 -2.95 14.15 -8.66
C VAL A 68 -3.28 13.53 -7.30
N VAL A 69 -4.50 13.78 -6.79
CA VAL A 69 -4.97 13.20 -5.52
C VAL A 69 -5.02 11.67 -5.58
N GLY A 70 -5.50 11.12 -6.70
CA GLY A 70 -5.54 9.67 -6.93
C GLY A 70 -4.15 9.03 -6.98
N VAL A 71 -3.19 9.66 -7.66
CA VAL A 71 -1.80 9.20 -7.72
C VAL A 71 -1.16 9.22 -6.33
N ILE A 72 -1.41 10.25 -5.52
CA ILE A 72 -0.93 10.31 -4.13
C ILE A 72 -1.52 9.15 -3.32
N GLY A 73 -2.83 8.91 -3.40
CA GLY A 73 -3.48 7.78 -2.71
C GLY A 73 -2.92 6.43 -3.12
N PHE A 74 -2.71 6.22 -4.42
CA PHE A 74 -2.08 5.02 -4.96
C PHE A 74 -0.65 4.84 -4.44
N PHE A 75 0.16 5.89 -4.45
CA PHE A 75 1.55 5.82 -3.99
C PHE A 75 1.63 5.53 -2.48
N MET A 76 0.72 6.10 -1.67
CA MET A 76 0.63 5.77 -0.24
C MET A 76 0.30 4.28 -0.01
N LEU A 77 -0.64 3.70 -0.78
CA LEU A 77 -0.93 2.27 -0.72
C LEU A 77 0.28 1.43 -1.13
N LEU A 78 1.00 1.84 -2.17
CA LEU A 78 2.18 1.14 -2.66
C LEU A 78 3.33 1.15 -1.64
N LEU A 79 3.59 2.30 -1.00
CA LEU A 79 4.58 2.41 0.06
C LEU A 79 4.23 1.54 1.27
N GLU A 80 2.95 1.50 1.66
CA GLU A 80 2.52 0.64 2.76
C GLU A 80 2.63 -0.85 2.39
N TYR A 81 2.31 -1.22 1.15
CA TYR A 81 2.53 -2.57 0.64
C TYR A 81 4.01 -2.97 0.74
N PHE A 82 4.93 -2.11 0.29
CA PHE A 82 6.36 -2.35 0.41
C PHE A 82 6.83 -2.38 1.86
N ARG A 83 6.23 -1.60 2.75
CA ARG A 83 6.52 -1.65 4.19
C ARG A 83 6.10 -3.01 4.78
N GLN A 84 4.87 -3.45 4.50
CA GLN A 84 4.34 -4.73 5.00
C GLN A 84 5.20 -5.92 4.53
N THR A 85 5.63 -5.93 3.28
CA THR A 85 6.51 -6.99 2.76
C THR A 85 7.89 -7.02 3.43
N ARG A 86 8.43 -5.86 3.82
CA ARG A 86 9.66 -5.80 4.63
C ARG A 86 9.44 -6.33 6.03
N ASP A 87 8.33 -5.96 6.67
CA ASP A 87 8.01 -6.40 8.03
C ASP A 87 7.83 -7.93 8.08
N GLU A 88 7.14 -8.53 7.10
CA GLU A 88 6.97 -9.99 6.98
C GLU A 88 8.32 -10.73 6.87
N LYS A 89 9.24 -10.24 6.04
CA LYS A 89 10.59 -10.83 5.91
C LYS A 89 11.38 -10.69 7.21
N THR A 90 11.26 -9.55 7.88
CA THR A 90 11.97 -9.27 9.13
C THR A 90 11.48 -10.18 10.26
N GLU A 91 10.17 -10.35 10.39
CA GLU A 91 9.59 -11.29 11.36
C GLU A 91 9.94 -12.74 11.05
N ALA A 92 9.89 -13.15 9.78
CA ALA A 92 10.24 -14.51 9.38
C ALA A 92 11.71 -14.83 9.72
N TRP A 93 12.62 -13.89 9.42
CA TRP A 93 14.03 -14.02 9.79
C TRP A 93 14.22 -14.01 11.31
N ALA A 94 13.52 -13.15 12.05
CA ALA A 94 13.59 -13.11 13.51
C ALA A 94 13.10 -14.41 14.15
N ARG A 95 12.01 -15.02 13.65
CA ARG A 95 11.53 -16.34 14.12
C ARG A 95 12.53 -17.44 13.82
N GLN A 96 13.20 -17.41 12.67
CA GLN A 96 14.27 -18.34 12.35
C GLN A 96 15.47 -18.17 13.29
N MET A 97 15.87 -16.92 13.56
CA MET A 97 16.95 -16.59 14.49
C MET A 97 16.62 -16.94 15.94
N ALA A 98 15.36 -16.80 16.37
CA ALA A 98 14.91 -17.20 17.71
C ALA A 98 14.99 -18.72 17.95
N LYS A 99 15.10 -19.51 16.88
CA LYS A 99 15.28 -20.97 16.95
C LYS A 99 16.77 -21.38 16.98
N TRP A 100 17.69 -20.41 16.98
CA TRP A 100 19.10 -20.71 17.24
C TRP A 100 19.27 -21.18 18.68
N SER A 101 20.01 -22.27 18.86
CA SER A 101 20.36 -22.79 20.17
C SER A 101 21.80 -22.45 20.49
N GLU A 102 22.09 -22.20 21.76
CA GLU A 102 23.47 -22.04 22.25
C GLU A 102 23.91 -23.36 22.87
N CYS A 103 25.09 -23.84 22.49
CA CYS A 103 25.61 -25.11 22.99
C CYS A 103 25.95 -24.99 24.48
N PRO A 104 25.45 -25.89 25.34
CA PRO A 104 25.70 -25.82 26.79
C PRO A 104 27.16 -26.10 27.16
N GLU A 105 27.91 -26.81 26.32
CA GLU A 105 29.31 -27.19 26.59
C GLU A 105 30.31 -26.11 26.19
N CYS A 106 30.12 -25.44 25.05
CA CYS A 106 31.11 -24.52 24.51
C CYS A 106 30.59 -23.12 24.18
N GLY A 107 29.30 -22.85 24.40
CA GLY A 107 28.67 -21.55 24.11
C GLY A 107 28.53 -21.23 22.62
N HIS A 108 28.82 -22.17 21.71
CA HIS A 108 28.68 -21.93 20.28
C HIS A 108 27.21 -21.79 19.89
N LYS A 109 26.89 -20.77 19.08
CA LYS A 109 25.53 -20.53 18.59
C LYS A 109 25.28 -21.35 17.34
N ASN A 110 24.36 -22.29 17.43
CA ASN A 110 24.01 -23.21 16.36
C ASN A 110 22.69 -22.80 15.71
N PRO A 111 22.63 -22.76 14.37
CA PRO A 111 21.39 -22.46 13.67
C PRO A 111 20.36 -23.60 13.86
N PRO A 112 19.06 -23.31 13.65
CA PRO A 112 18.01 -24.28 13.87
C PRO A 112 18.15 -25.53 13.00
N GLY A 113 17.91 -26.69 13.62
CA GLY A 113 17.93 -27.99 12.93
C GLY A 113 19.26 -28.73 13.00
N PHE A 114 20.28 -28.15 13.64
CA PHE A 114 21.53 -28.85 13.96
C PHE A 114 21.28 -29.86 15.09
N LYS A 115 21.66 -31.12 14.87
CA LYS A 115 21.63 -32.18 15.90
C LYS A 115 22.89 -32.20 16.77
N TYR A 116 24.00 -31.72 16.21
CA TYR A 116 25.30 -31.67 16.87
C TYR A 116 25.89 -30.25 16.74
N CYS A 117 26.65 -29.84 17.75
CA CYS A 117 27.28 -28.54 17.83
C CYS A 117 28.35 -28.38 16.76
N GLY A 118 28.29 -27.32 15.96
CA GLY A 118 29.30 -27.00 14.94
C GLY A 118 30.67 -26.60 15.52
N GLY A 119 30.75 -26.28 16.82
CA GLY A 119 32.01 -25.91 17.48
C GLY A 119 32.74 -27.09 18.14
N CYS A 120 32.03 -27.98 18.83
CA CYS A 120 32.63 -29.08 19.60
C CYS A 120 32.04 -30.47 19.32
N ALA A 121 31.12 -30.60 18.36
CA ALA A 121 30.49 -31.85 17.92
C ALA A 121 29.65 -32.62 18.98
N VAL A 122 29.39 -32.04 20.16
CA VAL A 122 28.43 -32.60 21.14
C VAL A 122 26.99 -32.49 20.64
N GLU A 123 26.09 -33.35 21.11
CA GLU A 123 24.65 -33.26 20.82
C GLU A 123 24.02 -31.98 21.40
N LEU A 124 23.10 -31.35 20.65
CA LEU A 124 22.46 -30.04 20.98
C LEU A 124 21.05 -30.16 21.55
#